data_AF-A0A959F5Z7-F1
#
_entry.id   AF-A0A959F5Z7-F1
#
_cell.length_a   1.000
_cell.length_b   1.000
_cell.length_c   1.000
_cell.angle_alpha   90.00
_cell.angle_beta   90.00
_cell.angle_gamma   90.00
#
_symmetry.space_group_name_H-M   'P 1'
#
loop_
_entity.id
_entity.type
_entity.pdbx_description
1 polymer ?
#
loop_
_entity_poly.entity_id
_entity_poly.type
_entity_poly.pdbx_seq_one_letter_code
_entity_poly.pdbx_strand_id
1 'polypeptide(L)'
;MKLSAFPKGKITVTMHQNHPSDILSSTKDESLDPQNWEDTRALMHQMVDDAVNYLSSIRERPVWEEMPESVLTGFKSPLPQEPTAADEVYKEFQENILPYPMGTIHPRFWAWYMGAGTISGVMGDFWASVLNPNLGGGNHAAHKVEEQVIDWMKSIMGFPTSAS
;
A
#
# COMPACT_ATOMS: atom_id res chain seq x y z
N MET A 1 -11.91 -54.59 -4.42
CA MET A 1 -11.93 -53.11 -4.41
C MET A 1 -13.28 -52.67 -4.97
N LYS A 2 -14.26 -52.39 -4.10
CA LYS A 2 -15.62 -51.99 -4.49
C LYS A 2 -15.70 -50.46 -4.45
N LEU A 3 -15.98 -49.83 -5.59
CA LEU A 3 -16.32 -48.41 -5.70
C LEU A 3 -17.79 -48.24 -5.31
N SER A 4 -18.06 -47.58 -4.19
CA SER A 4 -19.40 -47.17 -3.76
C SER A 4 -19.80 -45.87 -4.46
N ALA A 5 -20.97 -45.88 -5.09
CA ALA A 5 -21.59 -44.73 -5.74
C ALA A 5 -22.00 -43.64 -4.72
N PHE A 6 -21.76 -42.37 -5.05
CA PHE A 6 -22.26 -41.21 -4.31
C PHE A 6 -23.76 -41.00 -4.57
N PRO A 7 -24.59 -40.72 -3.55
CA PRO A 7 -26.00 -40.42 -3.76
C PRO A 7 -26.22 -38.97 -4.20
N LYS A 8 -27.00 -38.76 -5.27
CA LYS A 8 -27.47 -37.44 -5.72
C LYS A 8 -28.63 -36.96 -4.81
N GLY A 9 -28.31 -36.21 -3.76
CA GLY A 9 -29.31 -35.50 -2.97
C GLY A 9 -29.66 -34.14 -3.59
N LYS A 10 -30.95 -33.85 -3.79
CA LYS A 10 -31.44 -32.52 -4.17
C LYS A 10 -31.35 -31.60 -2.94
N ILE A 11 -30.63 -30.48 -3.05
CA ILE A 11 -30.65 -29.42 -2.04
C ILE A 11 -31.90 -28.57 -2.32
N THR A 12 -32.92 -28.71 -1.49
CA THR A 12 -34.06 -27.79 -1.45
C THR A 12 -33.73 -26.69 -0.46
N VAL A 13 -33.48 -25.47 -0.93
CA VAL A 13 -33.32 -24.30 -0.06
C VAL A 13 -34.71 -23.79 0.30
N THR A 14 -35.14 -24.03 1.53
CA THR A 14 -36.36 -23.45 2.08
C THR A 14 -36.03 -22.02 2.52
N MET A 15 -36.57 -21.01 1.82
CA MET A 15 -36.48 -19.61 2.21
C MET A 15 -37.32 -19.38 3.48
N HIS A 16 -36.67 -19.31 4.64
CA HIS A 16 -37.28 -18.71 5.83
C HIS A 16 -37.30 -17.19 5.63
N GLN A 17 -38.50 -16.61 5.53
CA GLN A 17 -38.71 -15.16 5.51
C GLN A 17 -38.41 -14.61 6.90
N ASN A 18 -37.17 -14.15 7.13
CA ASN A 18 -36.85 -13.33 8.29
C ASN A 18 -37.27 -11.87 8.00
N HIS A 19 -38.01 -11.26 8.93
CA HIS A 19 -38.43 -9.86 8.83
C HIS A 19 -37.22 -8.91 8.93
N PRO A 20 -37.19 -7.81 8.13
CA PRO A 20 -36.03 -6.92 8.02
C PRO A 20 -35.72 -6.11 9.29
N SER A 21 -36.62 -6.08 10.27
CA SER A 21 -36.45 -5.38 11.55
C SER A 21 -35.58 -6.13 12.57
N ASP A 22 -35.36 -7.44 12.37
CA ASP A 22 -34.66 -8.29 13.35
C ASP A 22 -33.14 -8.36 13.11
N ILE A 23 -32.63 -7.70 12.07
CA ILE A 23 -31.21 -7.73 11.65
C ILE A 23 -30.40 -6.59 12.30
N LEU A 24 -31.05 -5.57 12.84
CA LEU A 24 -30.38 -4.37 13.40
C LEU A 24 -30.13 -4.47 14.91
N SER A 25 -29.81 -5.65 15.41
CA SER A 25 -29.44 -5.87 16.80
C SER A 25 -27.93 -6.12 16.95
N SER A 26 -27.20 -5.05 17.24
CA SER A 26 -26.00 -5.06 18.08
C SER A 26 -24.85 -6.01 17.67
N THR A 27 -24.26 -5.80 16.51
CA THR A 27 -22.85 -6.12 16.29
C THR A 27 -22.14 -4.82 15.93
N LYS A 28 -21.14 -4.42 16.72
CA LYS A 28 -20.19 -3.39 16.32
C LYS A 28 -19.60 -3.90 14.99
N ASP A 29 -19.88 -3.22 13.88
CA ASP A 29 -19.35 -3.67 12.59
C ASP A 29 -17.83 -3.78 12.71
N GLU A 30 -17.29 -4.98 12.45
CA GLU A 30 -15.86 -5.18 12.39
C GLU A 30 -15.33 -4.35 11.21
N SER A 31 -14.57 -3.30 11.52
CA SER A 31 -13.94 -2.43 10.53
C SER A 31 -12.42 -2.55 10.62
N LEU A 32 -11.77 -2.38 9.46
CA LEU A 32 -10.32 -2.20 9.35
C LEU A 32 -9.90 -0.73 9.54
N ASP A 33 -10.87 0.15 9.77
CA ASP A 33 -10.60 1.57 10.03
C ASP A 33 -9.85 1.75 11.36
N PRO A 34 -9.05 2.81 11.48
CA PRO A 34 -8.46 3.18 12.75
C PRO A 34 -9.50 3.33 13.85
N GLN A 35 -9.18 2.80 15.03
CA GLN A 35 -10.01 3.00 16.22
C GLN A 35 -10.03 4.48 16.65
N ASN A 36 -8.96 5.23 16.36
CA ASN A 36 -8.84 6.66 16.61
C ASN A 36 -8.18 7.38 15.41
N TRP A 37 -8.98 8.16 14.68
CA TRP A 37 -8.52 8.92 13.53
C TRP A 37 -7.56 10.06 13.85
N GLU A 38 -7.61 10.64 15.05
CA GLU A 38 -6.69 11.71 15.43
C GLU A 38 -5.29 11.17 15.75
N ASP A 39 -5.20 9.96 16.33
CA ASP A 39 -3.90 9.29 16.51
C ASP A 39 -3.29 8.91 15.15
N THR A 40 -4.12 8.41 14.22
CA THR A 40 -3.67 8.15 12.83
C THR A 40 -3.24 9.42 12.13
N ARG A 41 -3.98 10.52 12.28
CA ARG A 41 -3.60 11.83 11.72
C ARG A 41 -2.25 12.28 12.27
N ALA A 42 -2.05 12.20 13.58
CA ALA A 42 -0.81 12.60 14.23
C ALA A 42 0.37 11.77 13.72
N LEU A 43 0.22 10.44 13.63
CA LEU A 43 1.23 9.55 13.09
C LEU A 43 1.55 9.86 11.62
N MET A 44 0.54 10.07 10.78
CA MET A 44 0.74 10.44 9.38
C MET A 44 1.48 11.78 9.23
N HIS A 45 1.17 12.78 10.05
CA HIS A 45 1.91 14.04 10.05
C HIS A 45 3.38 13.83 10.42
N GLN A 46 3.65 13.04 11.47
CA GLN A 46 5.01 12.68 11.85
C GLN A 46 5.75 11.99 10.70
N MET A 47 5.11 11.02 10.03
CA MET A 47 5.71 10.32 8.89
C MET A 47 6.07 11.26 7.74
N VAL A 48 5.23 12.27 7.47
CA VAL A 48 5.51 13.29 6.46
C VAL A 48 6.69 14.17 6.86
N ASP A 49 6.73 14.64 8.11
CA ASP A 49 7.85 15.44 8.62
C ASP A 49 9.16 14.65 8.56
N ASP A 50 9.14 13.39 8.98
CA ASP A 50 10.29 12.49 8.94
C ASP A 50 10.75 12.21 7.49
N ALA A 51 9.82 12.03 6.54
CA ALA A 51 10.15 11.85 5.13
C ALA A 51 10.78 13.11 4.52
N VAL A 52 10.26 14.30 4.82
CA VAL A 52 10.84 15.57 4.36
C VAL A 52 12.25 15.74 4.92
N ASN A 53 12.43 15.52 6.24
CA ASN A 53 13.72 15.59 6.90
C ASN A 53 14.72 14.57 6.32
N TYR A 54 14.26 13.36 6.04
CA TYR A 54 15.07 12.31 5.42
C TYR A 54 15.57 12.73 4.03
N LEU A 55 14.69 13.26 3.18
CA LEU A 55 15.04 13.66 1.82
C LEU A 55 15.89 14.93 1.77
N SER A 56 15.63 15.91 2.64
CA SER A 56 16.41 17.16 2.69
C SER A 56 17.84 16.93 3.19
N SER A 57 18.04 15.96 4.08
CA SER A 57 19.35 15.59 4.66
C SER A 57 20.08 14.48 3.90
N ILE A 58 19.55 13.99 2.77
CA ILE A 58 20.06 12.76 2.13
C ILE A 58 21.56 12.79 1.79
N ARG A 59 22.13 13.98 1.55
CA ARG A 59 23.56 14.19 1.23
C ARG A 59 24.50 13.94 2.41
N GLU A 60 23.98 14.05 3.62
CA GLU A 60 24.71 13.87 4.87
C GLU A 60 24.78 12.39 5.28
N ARG A 61 23.94 11.56 4.66
CA ARG A 61 23.81 10.13 4.94
C ARG A 61 24.81 9.31 4.10
N PRO A 62 25.19 8.12 4.57
CA PRO A 62 25.90 7.16 3.73
C PRO A 62 25.04 6.78 2.52
N VAL A 63 25.69 6.46 1.40
CA VAL A 63 24.99 6.01 0.18
C VAL A 63 24.29 4.68 0.46
N TRP A 64 24.97 3.78 1.15
CA TRP A 64 24.50 2.44 1.49
C TRP A 64 25.22 1.99 2.78
N GLU A 65 24.54 1.20 3.59
CA GLU A 65 25.10 0.52 4.75
C GLU A 65 24.72 -0.96 4.72
N GLU A 66 25.64 -1.81 5.15
CA GLU A 66 25.37 -3.23 5.32
C GLU A 66 24.40 -3.44 6.48
N MET A 67 23.34 -4.20 6.24
CA MET A 67 22.35 -4.53 7.27
C MET A 67 22.96 -5.52 8.29
N PRO A 68 22.99 -5.19 9.60
CA PRO A 68 23.54 -6.09 10.62
C PRO A 68 22.73 -7.40 10.76
N GLU A 69 23.39 -8.49 11.20
CA GLU A 69 22.73 -9.79 11.43
C GLU A 69 21.57 -9.71 12.43
N SER A 70 21.64 -8.79 13.40
CA SER A 70 20.56 -8.55 14.36
C SER A 70 19.28 -8.05 13.67
N VAL A 71 19.41 -7.17 12.68
CA VAL A 71 18.29 -6.66 11.88
C VAL A 71 17.78 -7.75 10.93
N LEU A 72 18.70 -8.47 10.27
CA LEU A 72 18.36 -9.59 9.37
C LEU A 72 17.58 -10.71 10.08
N THR A 73 17.91 -10.99 11.34
CA THR A 73 17.20 -11.99 12.16
C THR A 73 15.76 -11.58 12.45
N GLY A 74 15.49 -10.27 12.55
CA GLY A 74 14.13 -9.74 12.75
C GLY A 74 13.16 -10.15 11.64
N PHE A 75 13.62 -10.22 10.37
CA PHE A 75 12.81 -10.64 9.23
C PHE A 75 12.50 -12.15 9.19
N LYS A 76 12.99 -12.94 10.16
CA LYS A 76 12.69 -14.36 10.32
C LYS A 76 11.62 -14.62 11.40
N SER A 77 10.95 -13.57 11.89
CA SER A 77 9.90 -13.69 12.90
C SER A 77 8.66 -14.44 12.37
N PRO A 78 7.93 -15.17 13.23
CA PRO A 78 6.66 -15.78 12.85
C PRO A 78 5.57 -14.71 12.63
N LEU A 79 4.47 -15.11 11.98
CA LEU A 79 3.28 -14.28 11.82
C LEU A 79 2.75 -13.82 13.20
N PRO A 80 2.58 -12.51 13.44
CA PRO A 80 1.95 -12.00 14.65
C PRO A 80 0.54 -12.57 14.81
N GLN A 81 0.21 -13.04 16.02
CA GLN A 81 -1.13 -13.58 16.32
C GLN A 81 -2.05 -12.53 16.95
N GLU A 82 -1.48 -11.40 17.38
CA GLU A 82 -2.19 -10.29 18.03
C GLU A 82 -1.88 -8.99 17.26
N PRO A 83 -2.77 -7.98 17.32
CA PRO A 83 -2.52 -6.70 16.68
C PRO A 83 -1.34 -5.96 17.31
N THR A 84 -0.63 -5.20 16.49
CA THR A 84 0.45 -4.29 16.91
C THR A 84 0.01 -2.84 16.63
N ALA A 85 0.34 -1.92 17.52
CA ALA A 85 -0.01 -0.52 17.33
C ALA A 85 0.75 0.09 16.14
N ALA A 86 0.12 0.96 15.37
CA ALA A 86 0.70 1.48 14.13
C ALA A 86 1.98 2.32 14.36
N ASP A 87 2.06 3.02 15.50
CA ASP A 87 3.24 3.77 15.93
C ASP A 87 4.40 2.86 16.33
N GLU A 88 4.12 1.71 16.97
CA GLU A 88 5.12 0.68 17.25
C GLU A 88 5.67 0.10 15.94
N VAL A 89 4.81 -0.22 14.96
CA VAL A 89 5.23 -0.68 13.62
C VAL A 89 6.04 0.39 12.90
N TYR A 90 5.65 1.67 13.01
CA TYR A 90 6.40 2.76 12.39
C TYR A 90 7.79 2.92 13.03
N LYS A 91 7.89 2.78 14.35
CA LYS A 91 9.18 2.77 15.05
C LYS A 91 10.07 1.62 14.58
N GLU A 92 9.52 0.41 14.43
CA GLU A 92 10.27 -0.71 13.86
C GLU A 92 10.75 -0.42 12.44
N PHE A 93 9.93 0.24 11.62
CA PHE A 93 10.34 0.71 10.30
C PHE A 93 11.52 1.69 10.38
N GLN A 94 11.44 2.68 11.28
CA GLN A 94 12.50 3.68 11.45
C GLN A 94 13.83 3.06 11.90
N GLU A 95 13.78 2.02 12.74
CA GLU A 95 14.97 1.36 13.30
C GLU A 95 15.57 0.30 12.35
N ASN A 96 14.72 -0.47 11.68
CA ASN A 96 15.14 -1.70 10.99
C ASN A 96 15.05 -1.63 9.46
N ILE A 97 14.34 -0.65 8.90
CA ILE A 97 14.12 -0.54 7.44
C ILE A 97 14.71 0.76 6.89
N LEU A 98 14.30 1.90 7.46
CA LEU A 98 14.70 3.23 6.99
C LEU A 98 16.23 3.46 6.90
N PRO A 99 17.08 2.91 7.80
CA PRO A 99 18.53 3.13 7.73
C PRO A 99 19.22 2.33 6.61
N TYR A 100 18.58 1.29 6.09
CA TYR A 100 19.21 0.33 5.18
C TYR A 100 18.59 0.32 3.77
N PRO A 101 18.40 1.49 3.11
CA PRO A 101 17.93 1.53 1.74
C PRO A 101 19.05 1.08 0.79
N MET A 102 18.69 0.77 -0.46
CA MET A 102 19.69 0.51 -1.50
C MET A 102 20.56 1.74 -1.83
N GLY A 103 20.11 2.95 -1.48
CA GLY A 103 20.83 4.20 -1.73
C GLY A 103 20.42 4.96 -2.99
N THR A 104 19.42 4.47 -3.73
CA THR A 104 19.00 4.95 -5.05
C THR A 104 18.86 6.47 -5.16
N ILE A 105 18.31 7.13 -4.13
CA ILE A 105 18.04 8.57 -4.15
C ILE A 105 19.24 9.44 -3.76
N HIS A 106 20.36 8.84 -3.34
CA HIS A 106 21.55 9.57 -2.94
C HIS A 106 22.29 10.08 -4.19
N PRO A 107 22.75 11.36 -4.28
CA PRO A 107 23.38 11.91 -5.50
C PRO A 107 24.73 11.29 -5.90
N ARG A 108 25.28 10.45 -5.04
CA ARG A 108 26.51 9.64 -5.25
C ARG A 108 26.21 8.17 -5.57
N PHE A 109 24.95 7.77 -5.67
CA PHE A 109 24.56 6.44 -6.10
C PHE A 109 24.56 6.37 -7.63
N TRP A 110 25.60 5.78 -8.22
CA TRP A 110 25.79 5.70 -9.68
C TRP A 110 25.77 4.26 -10.19
N ALA A 111 25.08 3.37 -9.49
CA ALA A 111 24.87 1.99 -9.95
C ALA A 111 23.78 1.96 -11.04
N TRP A 112 22.96 0.91 -11.08
CA TRP A 112 21.94 0.67 -12.12
C TRP A 112 21.01 1.86 -12.41
N TYR A 113 20.32 1.78 -13.55
CA TYR A 113 19.25 2.71 -13.87
C TYR A 113 18.04 2.45 -13.00
N MET A 114 17.76 3.37 -12.09
CA MET A 114 16.68 3.27 -11.11
C MET A 114 15.85 4.56 -11.14
N GLY A 115 14.59 4.47 -10.71
CA GLY A 115 13.66 5.60 -10.73
C GLY A 115 14.15 6.81 -9.91
N ALA A 116 13.73 8.01 -10.30
CA ALA A 116 14.25 9.28 -9.77
C ALA A 116 13.75 9.66 -8.36
N GLY A 117 12.73 8.97 -7.82
CA GLY A 117 12.24 9.21 -6.45
C GLY A 117 11.81 10.66 -6.17
N THR A 118 11.12 11.31 -7.12
CA THR A 118 10.76 12.74 -7.00
C THR A 118 9.70 13.00 -5.92
N ILE A 119 9.76 14.16 -5.26
CA ILE A 119 8.75 14.60 -4.27
C ILE A 119 7.33 14.63 -4.85
N SER A 120 7.18 15.10 -6.09
CA SER A 120 5.88 15.09 -6.77
C SER A 120 5.34 13.68 -7.00
N GLY A 121 6.23 12.71 -7.26
CA GLY A 121 5.87 11.30 -7.36
C GLY A 121 5.31 10.76 -6.03
N VAL A 122 6.00 11.04 -4.92
CA VAL A 122 5.54 10.65 -3.57
C VAL A 122 4.15 11.21 -3.26
N MET A 123 3.88 12.47 -3.63
CA MET A 123 2.55 13.08 -3.45
C MET A 123 1.48 12.43 -4.32
N GLY A 124 1.82 12.06 -5.55
CA GLY A 124 0.94 11.32 -6.44
C GLY A 124 0.61 9.93 -5.90
N ASP A 125 1.64 9.19 -5.46
CA ASP A 125 1.52 7.86 -4.88
C ASP A 125 0.66 7.88 -3.60
N PHE A 126 0.84 8.89 -2.75
CA PHE A 126 0.00 9.10 -1.56
C PHE A 126 -1.48 9.16 -1.91
N TRP A 127 -1.87 10.01 -2.86
CA TRP A 127 -3.27 10.11 -3.27
C TRP A 127 -3.76 8.88 -4.05
N ALA A 128 -2.90 8.22 -4.81
CA ALA A 128 -3.23 6.95 -5.45
C ALA A 128 -3.58 5.89 -4.40
N SER A 129 -2.82 5.81 -3.29
CA SER A 129 -3.12 4.92 -2.16
C SER A 129 -4.38 5.31 -1.40
N VAL A 130 -4.62 6.61 -1.18
CA VAL A 130 -5.84 7.09 -0.49
C VAL A 130 -7.11 6.83 -1.31
N LEU A 131 -7.08 7.10 -2.62
CA LEU A 131 -8.23 6.89 -3.50
C LEU A 131 -8.45 5.41 -3.84
N ASN A 132 -7.38 4.61 -3.82
CA ASN A 132 -7.36 3.18 -4.11
C ASN A 132 -8.24 2.78 -5.33
N PRO A 133 -8.05 3.40 -6.51
CA PRO A 133 -8.93 3.17 -7.63
C PRO A 133 -8.71 1.78 -8.24
N ASN A 134 -9.78 1.00 -8.43
CA ASN A 134 -9.75 -0.16 -9.30
C ASN A 134 -9.89 0.29 -10.76
N LEU A 135 -8.87 0.07 -11.59
CA LEU A 135 -8.88 0.48 -13.00
C LEU A 135 -9.50 -0.56 -13.95
N GLY A 136 -10.19 -1.58 -13.43
CA GLY A 136 -10.81 -2.65 -14.22
C GLY A 136 -12.15 -2.29 -14.84
N GLY A 137 -12.77 -1.17 -14.44
CA GLY A 137 -14.02 -0.67 -15.02
C GLY A 137 -14.69 0.42 -14.18
N GLY A 138 -15.74 1.02 -14.74
CA GLY A 138 -16.48 2.12 -14.12
C GLY A 138 -16.12 3.50 -14.66
N ASN A 139 -16.89 4.50 -14.28
CA ASN A 139 -16.70 5.90 -14.72
C ASN A 139 -16.13 6.73 -13.55
N HIS A 140 -14.81 6.80 -13.42
CA HIS A 140 -14.14 7.52 -12.33
C HIS A 140 -12.88 8.23 -12.82
N ALA A 141 -12.43 9.31 -12.17
CA ALA A 141 -11.39 10.19 -12.72
C ALA A 141 -10.04 9.52 -13.03
N ALA A 142 -9.63 8.50 -12.27
CA ALA A 142 -8.29 7.90 -12.38
C ALA A 142 -7.93 7.43 -13.80
N HIS A 143 -8.81 6.71 -14.51
CA HIS A 143 -8.54 6.28 -15.89
C HIS A 143 -8.39 7.46 -16.87
N LYS A 144 -9.09 8.58 -16.63
CA LYS A 144 -8.99 9.79 -17.46
C LYS A 144 -7.69 10.53 -17.24
N VAL A 145 -7.17 10.53 -16.00
CA VAL A 145 -5.85 11.07 -15.71
C VAL A 145 -4.78 10.27 -16.44
N GLU A 146 -4.87 8.93 -16.43
CA GLU A 146 -3.94 8.06 -17.16
C GLU A 146 -3.99 8.31 -18.67
N GLU A 147 -5.19 8.29 -19.27
CA GLU A 147 -5.39 8.61 -20.69
C GLU A 147 -4.74 9.96 -21.06
N GLN A 148 -4.99 11.00 -20.24
CA GLN A 148 -4.46 12.34 -20.48
C GLN A 148 -2.93 12.39 -20.41
N VAL A 149 -2.31 11.70 -19.44
CA VAL A 149 -0.84 11.65 -19.30
C VAL A 149 -0.20 10.88 -20.46
N ILE A 150 -0.81 9.78 -20.92
CA ILE A 150 -0.34 9.06 -22.11
C ILE A 150 -0.39 9.97 -23.34
N ASP A 151 -1.46 10.75 -23.51
CA ASP A 151 -1.58 11.71 -24.62
C ASP A 151 -0.50 12.80 -24.56
N TRP A 152 -0.15 13.29 -23.37
CA TRP A 152 0.97 14.20 -23.19
C TRP A 152 2.30 13.54 -23.55
N MET A 153 2.54 12.31 -23.12
CA MET A 153 3.76 11.56 -23.47
C MET A 153 3.89 11.35 -24.98
N LYS A 154 2.80 10.99 -25.67
CA LYS A 154 2.78 10.92 -27.14
C LYS A 154 3.19 12.24 -27.77
N SER A 155 2.64 13.34 -27.26
CA SER A 155 2.94 14.69 -27.77
C SER A 155 4.40 15.09 -27.54
N ILE A 156 4.94 14.83 -26.35
CA ILE A 156 6.35 15.10 -25.99
C ILE A 156 7.30 14.30 -26.89
N MET A 157 6.96 13.05 -27.19
CA MET A 157 7.77 12.16 -28.02
C MET A 157 7.57 12.37 -29.53
N GLY A 158 6.61 13.21 -29.94
CA GLY A 158 6.29 13.45 -31.35
C GLY A 158 5.53 12.31 -32.04
N PHE A 159 4.81 11.48 -31.28
CA PHE A 159 3.99 10.40 -31.82
C PHE A 159 2.64 10.88 -32.35
N PRO A 160 2.05 10.17 -33.33
CA PRO A 160 0.69 10.46 -33.77
C PRO A 160 -0.32 10.21 -32.65
N THR A 161 -1.44 10.93 -32.67
CA THR A 161 -2.51 10.78 -31.67
C THR A 161 -3.09 9.37 -31.62
N SER A 162 -3.03 8.65 -32.74
CA SER A 162 -3.47 7.24 -32.86
C SER A 162 -2.48 6.21 -32.32
N ALA A 163 -1.32 6.62 -31.77
CA ALA A 163 -0.39 5.69 -31.12
C ALA A 163 -0.98 5.15 -29.80
N SER A 164 -0.62 3.90 -29.48
CA SER A 164 -1.03 3.13 -28.30
C SER A 164 0.18 2.66 -27.50
#